data_AF-A0A958N944-F1
#
_entry.id   AF-A0A958N944-F1
#
_cell.length_a   1.000
_cell.length_b   1.000
_cell.length_c   1.000
_cell.angle_alpha   90.00
_cell.angle_beta   90.00
_cell.angle_gamma   90.00
#
_symmetry.space_group_name_H-M   'P 1'
#
loop_
_entity.id
_entity.type
_entity.pdbx_description
1 polymer ?
#
loop_
_entity_poly.entity_id
_entity_poly.type
_entity_poly.pdbx_seq_one_letter_code
_entity_poly.pdbx_strand_id
1 'polypeptide(L)'
;MRKLYGEFDRSDWLRVGHLDESQVPESIILHGEDENVLENIADWEATFEGVIVRPRWNMIVGNWKGKRIGFANVCWAPMTALVVHKFAMMGTKRFIQIGYCGGLSRNLNYGEILVVKNAVGEDGISSEYILEGSELSS
;
A
#
# COMPACT_ATOMS: atom_id res chain seq x y z
N MET A 1 11.62 -16.52 23.53
CA MET A 1 11.24 -15.20 24.05
C MET A 1 10.23 -14.59 23.08
N ARG A 2 9.15 -13.96 23.55
CA ARG A 2 8.18 -13.31 22.66
C ARG A 2 8.77 -11.98 22.19
N LYS A 3 8.92 -11.80 20.87
CA LYS A 3 9.36 -10.54 20.28
C LYS A 3 8.27 -9.46 20.41
N LEU A 4 8.68 -8.22 20.62
CA LEU A 4 7.83 -7.04 20.48
C LEU A 4 7.63 -6.72 18.99
N TYR A 5 6.58 -5.98 18.65
CA TYR A 5 6.26 -5.62 17.26
C TYR A 5 7.43 -4.94 16.54
N GLY A 6 8.11 -4.01 17.21
CA GLY A 6 9.28 -3.31 16.67
C GLY A 6 10.53 -4.18 16.49
N GLU A 7 10.54 -5.40 17.00
CA GLU A 7 11.65 -6.36 16.88
C GLU A 7 11.41 -7.39 15.76
N PHE A 8 10.29 -7.27 15.03
CA PHE A 8 9.94 -8.23 14.00
C PHE A 8 10.89 -8.11 12.82
N ASP A 9 11.50 -9.24 12.47
CA ASP A 9 12.26 -9.37 11.24
C ASP A 9 11.34 -9.84 10.09
N ARG A 10 11.92 -9.98 8.90
CA ARG A 10 11.20 -10.41 7.70
C ARG A 10 10.46 -11.75 7.89
N SER A 11 11.07 -12.71 8.58
CA SER A 11 10.47 -14.03 8.80
C SER A 11 9.26 -13.95 9.73
N ASP A 12 9.31 -13.07 10.73
CA ASP A 12 8.17 -12.79 11.60
C ASP A 12 7.00 -12.17 10.84
N TRP A 13 7.30 -11.25 9.92
CA TRP A 13 6.28 -10.60 9.10
C TRP A 13 5.59 -11.55 8.12
N LEU A 14 6.35 -12.44 7.47
CA LEU A 14 5.82 -13.50 6.64
C LEU A 14 4.90 -14.43 7.45
N ARG A 15 5.34 -14.84 8.65
CA ARG A 15 4.58 -15.71 9.54
C ARG A 15 3.26 -15.09 9.99
N VAL A 16 3.27 -13.82 10.43
CA VAL A 16 2.05 -13.10 10.86
C VAL A 16 1.16 -12.72 9.68
N GLY A 17 1.75 -12.55 8.50
CA GLY A 17 1.02 -12.37 7.24
C GLY A 17 0.38 -13.65 6.73
N HIS A 18 0.79 -14.83 7.22
CA HIS A 18 0.49 -16.13 6.64
C HIS A 18 0.85 -16.19 5.15
N LEU A 19 2.05 -15.69 4.82
CA LEU A 19 2.56 -15.59 3.45
C LEU A 19 3.89 -16.33 3.30
N ASP A 20 4.04 -16.98 2.16
CA ASP A 20 5.34 -17.47 1.67
C ASP A 20 6.11 -16.33 0.96
N GLU A 21 7.43 -16.46 0.86
CA GLU A 21 8.26 -15.50 0.13
C GLU A 21 7.83 -15.36 -1.34
N SER A 22 7.37 -16.46 -1.94
CA SER A 22 6.83 -16.53 -3.31
C SER A 22 5.48 -15.80 -3.47
N GLN A 23 4.87 -15.36 -2.37
CA GLN A 23 3.61 -14.62 -2.36
C GLN A 23 3.79 -13.12 -2.08
N VAL A 24 5.00 -12.67 -1.71
CA VAL A 24 5.28 -11.25 -1.49
C VAL A 24 5.35 -10.51 -2.84
N PRO A 25 4.49 -9.51 -3.10
CA PRO A 25 4.50 -8.79 -4.36
C PRO A 25 5.74 -7.91 -4.50
N GLU A 26 6.19 -7.71 -5.74
CA GLU A 26 7.30 -6.78 -6.03
C GLU A 26 6.87 -5.33 -5.90
N SER A 27 5.61 -5.06 -6.26
CA SER A 27 5.00 -3.73 -6.22
C SER A 27 3.55 -3.84 -5.74
N ILE A 28 3.08 -2.85 -4.99
CA ILE A 28 1.69 -2.78 -4.54
C ILE A 28 1.04 -1.49 -5.04
N ILE A 29 -0.18 -1.62 -5.55
CA ILE A 29 -1.08 -0.51 -5.83
C ILE A 29 -1.98 -0.34 -4.62
N LEU A 30 -1.98 0.86 -4.05
CA LEU A 30 -2.76 1.24 -2.90
C LEU A 30 -3.86 2.20 -3.38
N HIS A 31 -5.11 1.79 -3.31
CA HIS A 31 -6.24 2.59 -3.78
C HIS A 31 -6.96 3.23 -2.59
N GLY A 32 -6.96 4.56 -2.55
CA GLY A 32 -7.69 5.35 -1.56
C GLY A 32 -9.20 5.26 -1.76
N GLU A 33 -9.84 4.24 -1.21
CA GLU A 33 -11.27 3.93 -1.40
C GLU A 33 -11.77 3.03 -0.25
N ASP A 34 -12.96 3.32 0.29
CA ASP A 34 -13.57 2.59 1.40
C ASP A 34 -15.02 2.13 1.17
N GLU A 35 -15.71 2.65 0.15
CA GLU A 35 -17.09 2.27 -0.16
C GLU A 35 -17.13 1.05 -1.09
N ASN A 36 -16.35 1.07 -2.18
CA ASN A 36 -16.45 0.07 -3.26
C ASN A 36 -15.40 -1.04 -3.16
N VAL A 37 -14.99 -1.41 -1.94
CA VAL A 37 -13.83 -2.29 -1.72
C VAL A 37 -13.97 -3.66 -2.40
N LEU A 38 -15.13 -4.31 -2.30
CA LEU A 38 -15.33 -5.65 -2.86
C LEU A 38 -15.39 -5.63 -4.39
N GLU A 39 -16.02 -4.60 -4.96
CA GLU A 39 -16.11 -4.41 -6.41
C GLU A 39 -14.72 -4.17 -7.00
N ASN A 40 -13.94 -3.27 -6.40
CA ASN A 40 -12.55 -3.05 -6.79
C ASN A 40 -11.71 -4.34 -6.72
N ILE A 41 -11.91 -5.15 -5.69
CA ILE A 41 -11.21 -6.43 -5.55
C ILE A 41 -11.58 -7.40 -6.68
N ALA A 42 -12.85 -7.45 -7.07
CA ALA A 42 -13.31 -8.27 -8.18
C ALA A 42 -12.73 -7.78 -9.52
N ASP A 43 -12.70 -6.46 -9.74
CA ASP A 43 -12.15 -5.86 -10.96
C ASP A 43 -10.64 -6.14 -11.11
N TRP A 44 -9.89 -6.01 -10.01
CA TRP A 44 -8.46 -6.32 -10.02
C TRP A 44 -8.18 -7.81 -10.14
N GLU A 45 -9.02 -8.67 -9.57
CA GLU A 45 -8.93 -10.11 -9.78
C GLU A 45 -9.14 -10.47 -11.26
N ALA A 46 -10.13 -9.88 -11.91
CA ALA A 46 -10.39 -10.08 -13.34
C ALA A 46 -9.26 -9.53 -14.23
N THR A 47 -8.52 -8.52 -13.74
CA THR A 47 -7.38 -7.91 -14.45
C THR A 47 -6.11 -8.75 -14.36
N PHE A 48 -5.91 -9.50 -13.27
CA PHE A 48 -4.72 -10.32 -13.09
C PHE A 48 -4.73 -11.59 -13.94
N GLU A 49 -3.54 -12.01 -14.37
CA GLU A 49 -3.25 -13.30 -15.00
C GLU A 49 -3.18 -14.42 -13.94
N GLY A 50 -4.15 -14.42 -13.01
CA GLY A 50 -4.23 -15.33 -11.88
C GLY A 50 -3.87 -14.67 -10.54
N VAL A 51 -4.77 -14.85 -9.58
CA VAL A 51 -4.56 -14.49 -8.17
C VAL A 51 -3.72 -15.57 -7.49
N ILE A 52 -2.68 -15.13 -6.79
CA ILE A 52 -1.76 -15.97 -6.02
C ILE A 52 -2.25 -16.13 -4.57
N VAL A 53 -2.64 -15.02 -3.93
CA VAL A 53 -3.07 -15.02 -2.53
C VAL A 53 -3.99 -13.83 -2.24
N ARG A 54 -4.81 -13.98 -1.20
CA ARG A 54 -5.68 -12.93 -0.64
C ARG A 54 -5.29 -12.66 0.81
N PRO A 55 -4.28 -11.80 1.07
CA PRO A 55 -3.75 -11.62 2.42
C PRO A 55 -4.78 -11.06 3.41
N ARG A 56 -5.76 -10.28 2.90
CA ARG A 56 -6.83 -9.63 3.66
C ARG A 56 -8.07 -9.44 2.77
N TRP A 57 -9.19 -9.10 3.39
CA TRP A 57 -10.47 -8.84 2.71
C TRP A 57 -10.38 -7.70 1.67
N ASN A 58 -9.51 -6.71 1.92
CA ASN A 58 -9.30 -5.54 1.07
C ASN A 58 -8.06 -5.67 0.17
N MET A 59 -7.45 -6.86 0.03
CA MET A 59 -6.19 -7.02 -0.69
C MET A 59 -6.09 -8.34 -1.45
N ILE A 60 -5.53 -8.27 -2.66
CA ILE A 60 -5.13 -9.43 -3.46
C ILE A 60 -3.72 -9.28 -4.00
N VAL A 61 -3.05 -10.40 -4.24
CA VAL A 61 -1.78 -10.46 -4.96
C VAL A 61 -1.94 -11.41 -6.13
N GLY A 62 -1.53 -11.00 -7.31
CA GLY A 62 -1.60 -11.82 -8.52
C GLY A 62 -0.47 -11.50 -9.49
N ASN A 63 -0.49 -12.19 -10.62
CA ASN A 63 0.45 -11.95 -11.70
C ASN A 63 -0.14 -10.97 -12.71
N TRP A 64 0.69 -10.06 -13.21
CA TRP A 64 0.33 -9.20 -14.32
C TRP A 64 1.57 -8.91 -15.15
N LYS A 65 1.55 -9.25 -16.45
CA LYS A 65 2.68 -9.09 -17.37
C LYS A 65 3.99 -9.68 -16.81
N GLY A 66 3.89 -10.87 -16.24
CA GLY A 66 5.04 -11.60 -15.66
C GLY A 66 5.60 -11.01 -14.36
N LYS A 67 4.90 -10.08 -13.70
CA LYS A 67 5.30 -9.51 -12.40
C LYS A 67 4.27 -9.83 -11.32
N ARG A 68 4.74 -10.03 -10.09
CA ARG A 68 3.85 -10.17 -8.91
C ARG A 68 3.43 -8.79 -8.42
N ILE A 69 2.15 -8.47 -8.59
CA ILE A 69 1.56 -7.19 -8.21
C ILE A 69 0.53 -7.42 -7.11
N GLY A 70 0.60 -6.60 -6.06
CA GLY A 70 -0.46 -6.51 -5.06
C GLY A 70 -1.40 -5.35 -5.38
N PHE A 71 -2.67 -5.52 -5.07
CA PHE A 71 -3.66 -4.46 -5.04
C PHE A 71 -4.31 -4.44 -3.66
N ALA A 72 -4.39 -3.28 -3.03
CA ALA A 72 -5.08 -3.10 -1.77
C ALA A 72 -5.92 -1.83 -1.78
N ASN A 73 -7.17 -1.92 -1.33
CA ASN A 73 -7.93 -0.73 -0.95
C ASN A 73 -7.46 -0.29 0.44
N VAL A 74 -7.21 1.00 0.61
CA VAL A 74 -6.78 1.60 1.86
C VAL A 74 -7.59 2.86 2.12
N CYS A 75 -7.95 3.10 3.38
CA CYS A 75 -8.56 4.34 3.79
C CYS A 75 -7.65 5.07 4.78
N TRP A 76 -7.34 6.32 4.46
CA TRP A 76 -6.53 7.20 5.30
C TRP A 76 -5.09 6.71 5.53
N ALA A 77 -4.28 7.57 6.16
CA ALA A 77 -2.87 7.30 6.33
C ALA A 77 -2.54 6.12 7.26
N PRO A 78 -3.24 5.89 8.40
CA PRO A 78 -2.92 4.76 9.27
C PRO A 78 -3.09 3.39 8.60
N MET A 79 -4.15 3.19 7.81
CA MET A 79 -4.35 1.93 7.08
C MET A 79 -3.30 1.76 5.98
N THR A 80 -3.00 2.86 5.27
CA THR A 80 -1.95 2.88 4.24
C THR A 80 -0.60 2.49 4.83
N ALA A 81 -0.21 3.12 5.95
CA ALA A 81 1.02 2.83 6.68
C ALA A 81 1.08 1.37 7.15
N LEU A 82 -0.04 0.81 7.63
CA LEU A 82 -0.10 -0.60 8.02
C LEU A 82 0.23 -1.55 6.86
N VAL A 83 -0.32 -1.30 5.66
CA VAL A 83 -0.03 -2.11 4.47
C VAL A 83 1.42 -1.89 4.03
N VAL A 84 1.83 -0.63 3.89
CA VAL A 84 3.19 -0.25 3.44
C VAL A 84 4.25 -0.83 4.36
N HIS A 85 4.15 -0.61 5.67
CA HIS A 85 5.11 -1.10 6.67
C HIS A 85 5.31 -2.61 6.53
N LYS A 86 4.21 -3.38 6.60
CA LYS A 86 4.25 -4.83 6.54
C LYS A 86 4.94 -5.34 5.28
N PHE A 87 4.53 -4.84 4.12
CA PHE A 87 5.03 -5.34 2.85
C PHE A 87 6.44 -4.83 2.54
N ALA A 88 6.80 -3.63 2.97
CA ALA A 88 8.17 -3.13 2.91
C ALA A 88 9.10 -4.03 3.74
N MET A 89 8.70 -4.38 4.97
CA MET A 89 9.46 -5.30 5.84
C MET A 89 9.55 -6.73 5.27
N MET A 90 8.56 -7.15 4.47
CA MET A 90 8.60 -8.43 3.74
C MET A 90 9.42 -8.39 2.44
N GLY A 91 9.84 -7.21 1.97
CA GLY A 91 10.70 -7.02 0.80
C GLY A 91 10.02 -6.48 -0.46
N THR A 92 8.77 -6.02 -0.39
CA THR A 92 8.15 -5.24 -1.48
C THR A 92 8.90 -3.92 -1.66
N LYS A 93 9.25 -3.57 -2.90
CA LYS A 93 10.15 -2.44 -3.19
C LYS A 93 9.45 -1.19 -3.70
N ARG A 94 8.19 -1.32 -4.13
CA ARG A 94 7.49 -0.27 -4.87
C ARG A 94 6.04 -0.18 -4.40
N PHE A 95 5.59 1.03 -4.15
CA PHE A 95 4.22 1.33 -3.77
C PHE A 95 3.71 2.47 -4.66
N ILE A 96 2.52 2.30 -5.21
CA ILE A 96 1.86 3.32 -6.03
C ILE A 96 0.53 3.61 -5.36
N GLN A 97 0.38 4.80 -4.80
CA GLN A 97 -0.91 5.27 -4.30
C GLN A 97 -1.72 5.85 -5.46
N ILE A 98 -2.95 5.41 -5.61
CA ILE A 98 -3.96 5.99 -6.49
C ILE A 98 -5.17 6.40 -5.65
N GLY A 99 -5.92 7.40 -6.11
CA GLY A 99 -7.12 7.87 -5.42
C GLY A 99 -7.52 9.26 -5.89
N TYR A 100 -8.41 9.87 -5.13
CA TYR A 100 -9.00 11.16 -5.43
C TYR A 100 -8.50 12.22 -4.45
N CYS A 101 -8.46 13.48 -4.88
CA CYS A 101 -8.11 14.60 -4.01
C CYS A 101 -8.92 15.85 -4.37
N GLY A 102 -9.13 16.72 -3.38
CA GLY A 102 -9.66 18.05 -3.60
C GLY A 102 -8.58 18.97 -4.16
N GLY A 103 -8.88 19.67 -5.26
CA GLY A 103 -7.96 20.66 -5.84
C GLY A 103 -7.86 21.92 -4.98
N LEU A 104 -6.63 22.32 -4.64
CA LEU A 104 -6.33 23.57 -3.90
C LEU A 104 -5.96 24.74 -4.81
N SER A 105 -5.97 24.53 -6.12
CA SER A 105 -5.63 25.53 -7.13
C SER A 105 -6.81 25.81 -8.03
N ARG A 106 -7.04 27.09 -8.35
CA ARG A 106 -8.08 27.52 -9.31
C ARG A 106 -7.79 27.10 -10.75
N ASN A 107 -6.58 26.62 -11.03
CA ASN A 107 -6.18 26.18 -12.36
C ASN A 107 -6.45 24.69 -12.61
N LEU A 108 -6.95 23.96 -11.61
CA LEU A 108 -7.27 22.54 -11.74
C LEU A 108 -8.70 22.36 -12.24
N ASN A 109 -8.87 21.43 -13.17
CA ASN A 109 -10.19 21.03 -13.64
C ASN A 109 -10.67 19.76 -12.91
N TYR A 110 -11.98 19.60 -12.77
CA TYR A 110 -12.56 18.36 -12.26
C TYR A 110 -12.20 17.18 -13.19
N GLY A 111 -11.77 16.08 -12.59
CA GLY A 111 -11.37 14.87 -13.32
C GLY A 111 -9.96 14.91 -13.92
N GLU A 112 -9.20 15.97 -13.68
CA GLU A 112 -7.80 16.05 -14.12
C GLU A 112 -6.93 15.01 -13.39
N ILE A 113 -6.08 14.31 -14.15
CA ILE A 113 -5.17 13.29 -13.61
C ILE A 113 -3.86 13.97 -13.24
N LEU A 114 -3.49 13.86 -11.96
CA LEU A 114 -2.27 14.46 -11.42
C LEU A 114 -1.24 13.38 -11.09
N VAL A 115 0.00 13.62 -11.52
CA VAL A 115 1.17 12.87 -11.04
C VAL A 115 1.85 13.69 -9.96
N VAL A 116 1.54 13.37 -8.70
CA VAL A 116 2.04 14.09 -7.53
C VAL A 116 3.51 13.71 -7.28
N LYS A 117 4.37 14.71 -7.11
CA LYS A 117 5.80 14.52 -6.83
C LYS A 117 6.15 14.61 -5.35
N ASN A 118 5.44 15.47 -4.61
CA ASN A 118 5.65 15.73 -3.19
C ASN A 118 4.29 15.84 -2.49
N ALA A 119 4.25 15.49 -1.20
CA ALA A 119 3.09 15.64 -0.35
C ALA A 119 3.53 16.16 1.02
N VAL A 120 2.66 16.90 1.69
CA VAL A 120 2.88 17.38 3.06
C VAL A 120 2.45 16.27 4.03
N GLY A 121 3.32 15.90 4.96
CA GLY A 121 3.12 14.78 5.90
C GLY A 121 2.23 15.08 7.11
N GLU A 122 1.14 15.84 6.95
CA GLU A 122 0.18 16.18 8.03
C GLU A 122 -0.86 15.06 8.26
N ASP A 123 -0.41 13.81 8.30
CA ASP A 123 -1.28 12.63 8.29
C ASP A 123 -1.33 11.85 9.62
N GLY A 124 -0.57 12.31 10.61
CA GLY A 124 -0.49 11.75 11.96
C GLY A 124 0.27 10.44 12.09
N ILE A 125 0.88 9.91 11.01
CA ILE A 125 1.64 8.65 11.05
C ILE A 125 3.01 8.75 10.37
N SER A 126 3.15 9.61 9.36
CA SER A 126 4.40 9.79 8.61
C SER A 126 5.55 10.23 9.51
N SER A 127 5.28 11.01 10.56
CA SER A 127 6.29 11.44 11.54
C SER A 127 6.99 10.29 12.26
N GLU A 128 6.29 9.16 12.44
CA GLU A 128 6.83 7.98 13.14
C GLU A 128 7.84 7.19 12.28
N TYR A 129 7.96 7.52 10.99
CA TYR A 129 8.86 6.85 10.04
C TYR A 129 10.07 7.70 9.65
N ILE A 130 10.18 8.91 10.22
CA ILE A 130 11.31 9.80 10.00
C ILE A 130 12.50 9.29 10.84
N LEU A 131 13.69 9.23 10.24
CA LEU A 131 14.91 8.91 10.99
C LEU A 131 15.26 10.10 11.90
N GLU A 132 15.77 9.82 13.10
CA GLU A 132 16.27 10.87 14.00
C GLU A 132 17.25 11.80 13.25
N GLY A 133 16.96 13.11 13.26
CA GLY A 133 17.76 14.13 12.59
C GLY A 133 17.38 14.44 11.14
N SER A 134 16.34 13.77 10.60
CA SER A 134 15.69 14.18 9.35
C SER A 134 14.39 14.96 9.64
N GLU A 135 14.03 15.90 8.76
CA GLU A 135 12.75 16.61 8.81
C GLU A 135 11.86 16.17 7.63
N LEU A 136 10.54 16.14 7.83
CA LEU A 136 9.61 16.07 6.71
C LEU A 136 9.80 17.32 5.85
N SER A 137 9.92 17.13 4.53
CA SER A 137 9.86 18.25 3.61
C SER A 137 8.54 18.99 3.81
N SER A 138 8.63 20.28 4.13
CA SER A 138 7.48 21.20 4.14
C SER A 138 7.06 21.61 2.74
#